data_AF-A0ABD2EMW4-F1
#
_entry.id   AF-A0ABD2EMW4-F1
#
_cell.length_a   1.000
_cell.length_b   1.000
_cell.length_c   1.000
_cell.angle_alpha   90.00
_cell.angle_beta   90.00
_cell.angle_gamma   90.00
#
_symmetry.space_group_name_H-M   'P 1'
#
loop_
_entity.id
_entity.type
_entity.pdbx_description
1 polymer ?
#
loop_
_entity_poly.entity_id
_entity_poly.type
_entity_poly.pdbx_seq_one_letter_code
_entity_poly.pdbx_strand_id
1 'polypeptide(L)'
;SKGRNKEKIIRFLENLNDEILDRIIHHISFEMMKDNPLVNYTHLSTLVIDHNKFPSKCKGIAGDWRNYSTVTQNEQFDAIYKKEMSGTALQFCTEI
;
A
#
# COMPACT_ATOMS: atom_id res chain seq x y z
N SER A 1 12.72 -3.07 4.83
CA SER A 1 12.07 -1.75 4.70
C SER A 1 11.16 -1.42 5.89
N LYS A 2 10.34 -2.36 6.41
CA LYS A 2 9.42 -2.14 7.55
C LYS A 2 10.06 -1.48 8.78
N GLY A 3 11.20 -1.99 9.27
CA GLY A 3 11.89 -1.47 10.47
C GLY A 3 12.24 0.03 10.43
N ARG A 4 12.79 0.50 9.30
CA ARG A 4 13.19 1.91 9.13
C ARG A 4 12.02 2.90 9.14
N ASN A 5 10.82 2.47 8.76
CA ASN A 5 9.64 3.31 8.84
C ASN A 5 9.08 3.37 10.26
N LYS A 6 9.26 2.31 11.07
CA LYS A 6 8.87 2.30 12.49
C LYS A 6 9.57 3.43 13.25
N GLU A 7 10.90 3.48 13.15
CA GLU A 7 11.74 4.46 13.85
C GLU A 7 11.38 5.91 13.48
N LYS A 8 11.06 6.16 12.21
CA LYS A 8 10.62 7.49 11.75
C LYS A 8 9.28 7.90 12.36
N ILE A 9 8.34 6.97 12.46
CA ILE A 9 7.02 7.24 13.05
C ILE A 9 7.15 7.50 14.56
N ILE A 10 7.95 6.71 15.29
CA ILE A 10 8.22 6.96 16.71
C ILE A 10 8.81 8.35 16.91
N ARG A 11 9.82 8.70 16.09
CA ARG A 11 10.48 10.00 16.17
C ARG A 11 9.53 11.15 15.85
N PHE A 12 8.57 10.93 14.94
CA PHE A 12 7.58 11.93 14.57
C PHE A 12 6.47 12.11 15.62
N LEU A 13 6.06 11.03 16.28
CA LEU A 13 4.95 11.04 17.26
C LEU A 13 5.41 11.29 18.71
N GLU A 14 6.69 11.63 18.93
CA GLU A 14 7.29 12.01 20.21
C GLU A 14 6.88 11.12 21.41
N ASN A 15 7.58 9.99 21.57
CA ASN A 15 7.56 9.10 22.76
C ASN A 15 6.45 8.03 22.81
N LEU A 16 6.34 7.20 21.77
CA LEU A 16 5.68 5.90 21.89
C LEU A 16 6.65 4.88 22.49
N ASN A 17 6.19 4.07 23.45
CA ASN A 17 6.98 2.93 23.92
C ASN A 17 7.02 1.81 22.85
N ASP A 18 8.06 0.99 22.87
CA ASP A 18 8.29 -0.04 21.84
C ASP A 18 7.17 -1.09 21.81
N GLU A 19 6.59 -1.42 22.97
CA GLU A 19 5.50 -2.40 23.08
C GLU A 19 4.21 -1.92 22.37
N ILE A 20 3.80 -0.68 22.61
CA ILE A 20 2.65 -0.05 21.97
C ILE A 20 2.90 0.06 20.48
N LEU A 21 4.12 0.43 20.07
CA LEU A 21 4.46 0.52 18.67
C LEU A 21 4.35 -0.83 17.96
N ASP A 22 4.88 -1.90 18.54
CA ASP A 22 4.78 -3.23 17.93
C ASP A 22 3.33 -3.71 17.89
N ARG A 23 2.52 -3.39 18.90
CA ARG A 23 1.07 -3.62 18.84
C ARG A 23 0.41 -2.85 17.71
N ILE A 24 0.72 -1.56 17.53
CA ILE A 24 0.19 -0.76 16.41
C ILE A 24 0.57 -1.41 15.09
N ILE A 25 1.85 -1.74 14.89
CA ILE A 25 2.38 -2.31 13.66
C ILE A 25 1.72 -3.64 13.31
N HIS A 26 1.46 -4.47 14.33
CA HIS A 26 0.71 -5.69 14.15
C HIS A 26 -0.71 -5.41 13.64
N HIS A 27 -1.44 -4.50 14.29
CA HIS A 27 -2.83 -4.17 13.92
C HIS A 27 -2.96 -3.46 12.57
N ILE A 28 -1.96 -2.66 12.17
CA ILE A 28 -1.92 -2.02 10.83
C ILE A 28 -1.25 -2.91 9.78
N SER A 29 -0.94 -4.17 10.10
CA SER A 29 -0.47 -5.11 9.08
C SER A 29 -1.60 -5.40 8.09
N PHE A 30 -1.24 -5.70 6.83
CA PHE A 30 -2.23 -5.97 5.80
C PHE A 30 -3.18 -7.10 6.19
N GLU A 31 -2.66 -8.20 6.73
CA GLU A 31 -3.48 -9.34 7.18
C GLU A 31 -4.49 -8.93 8.25
N MET A 32 -4.07 -8.16 9.26
CA MET A 32 -4.98 -7.71 10.32
C MET A 32 -6.03 -6.71 9.84
N MET A 33 -5.64 -5.79 8.94
CA MET A 33 -6.57 -4.81 8.38
C MET A 33 -7.57 -5.45 7.40
N LYS A 34 -7.14 -6.45 6.63
CA LYS A 34 -7.98 -7.16 5.67
C LYS A 34 -9.19 -7.82 6.34
N ASP A 35 -9.00 -8.36 7.54
CA ASP A 35 -10.06 -9.07 8.26
C ASP A 35 -10.87 -8.16 9.22
N ASN A 36 -10.45 -6.91 9.42
CA ASN A 36 -11.12 -5.98 10.32
C ASN A 36 -12.31 -5.25 9.64
N PRO A 37 -13.58 -5.51 10.03
CA PRO A 37 -14.77 -4.94 9.38
C PRO A 37 -14.85 -3.41 9.39
N LEU A 38 -14.19 -2.77 10.37
CA LEU A 38 -14.18 -1.32 10.52
C LEU A 38 -13.33 -0.62 9.46
N VAL A 39 -12.36 -1.32 8.87
CA VAL A 39 -11.39 -0.72 7.93
C VAL A 39 -11.32 -1.45 6.58
N ASN A 40 -11.83 -2.67 6.47
CA ASN A 40 -11.87 -3.43 5.20
C ASN A 40 -13.08 -3.10 4.32
N TYR A 41 -13.89 -2.11 4.71
CA TYR A 41 -15.07 -1.62 3.97
C TYR A 41 -16.20 -2.63 3.78
N THR A 42 -16.20 -3.79 4.45
CA THR A 42 -17.30 -4.76 4.37
C THR A 42 -18.61 -4.25 4.96
N HIS A 43 -18.55 -3.19 5.79
CA HIS A 43 -19.73 -2.48 6.30
C HIS A 43 -20.43 -1.61 5.23
N LEU A 44 -19.81 -1.36 4.08
CA LEU A 44 -20.41 -0.59 3.00
C LEU A 44 -21.34 -1.45 2.14
N SER A 45 -22.39 -0.83 1.59
CA SER A 45 -23.31 -1.49 0.66
C SER A 45 -22.60 -1.98 -0.60
N THR A 46 -23.07 -3.10 -1.16
CA THR A 46 -22.59 -3.66 -2.43
C THR A 46 -22.84 -2.75 -3.64
N LEU A 47 -23.76 -1.79 -3.52
CA LEU A 47 -23.95 -0.72 -4.51
C LEU A 47 -22.76 0.25 -4.57
N VAL A 48 -22.00 0.37 -3.47
CA VAL A 48 -20.81 1.23 -3.38
C VAL A 48 -19.56 0.42 -3.64
N ILE A 49 -19.39 -0.72 -2.97
CA ILE A 49 -18.24 -1.63 -3.15
C ILE A 49 -18.73 -3.07 -3.25
N ASP A 50 -18.59 -3.66 -4.44
CA ASP A 50 -18.84 -5.09 -4.67
C ASP A 50 -17.62 -5.92 -4.25
N HIS A 51 -17.65 -6.40 -3.01
CA HIS A 51 -16.62 -7.26 -2.43
C HIS A 51 -16.53 -8.65 -3.06
N ASN A 52 -17.38 -9.04 -4.01
CA ASN A 52 -17.14 -10.26 -4.79
C ASN A 52 -16.20 -10.01 -5.99
N LYS A 53 -16.01 -8.74 -6.37
CA LYS A 53 -15.18 -8.33 -7.52
C LYS A 53 -13.84 -7.70 -7.12
N PHE A 54 -13.74 -7.16 -5.91
CA PHE A 54 -12.63 -6.28 -5.46
C PHE A 54 -11.55 -6.93 -4.55
N PRO A 55 -11.88 -7.75 -3.53
CA PRO A 55 -10.93 -8.17 -2.49
C PRO A 55 -9.84 -9.12 -2.96
N SER A 56 -10.05 -9.81 -4.09
CA SER A 56 -9.06 -10.73 -4.67
C SER A 56 -7.95 -10.02 -5.45
N LYS A 57 -8.10 -8.72 -5.75
CA LYS A 57 -7.13 -7.96 -6.56
C LYS A 57 -6.18 -7.11 -5.74
N CYS A 58 -6.59 -6.62 -4.57
CA CYS A 58 -5.72 -5.84 -3.69
C CYS A 58 -4.93 -6.78 -2.77
N LYS A 59 -3.70 -7.16 -3.15
CA LYS A 59 -2.86 -8.08 -2.36
C LYS A 59 -1.97 -7.41 -1.31
N GLY A 60 -1.91 -6.07 -1.30
CA GLY A 60 -1.03 -5.32 -0.39
C GLY A 60 0.47 -5.50 -0.66
N ILE A 61 0.84 -5.88 -1.89
CA ILE A 61 2.22 -6.20 -2.31
C ILE A 61 2.69 -5.21 -3.36
N ALA A 62 3.84 -4.57 -3.13
CA ALA A 62 4.51 -3.77 -4.15
C ALA A 62 5.06 -4.69 -5.27
N GLY A 63 4.83 -4.34 -6.53
CA GLY A 63 5.23 -5.15 -7.69
C GLY A 63 4.12 -6.01 -8.29
N ASP A 64 2.98 -6.21 -7.59
CA ASP A 64 1.89 -7.06 -8.09
C ASP A 64 1.28 -6.56 -9.41
N TRP A 65 1.48 -5.28 -9.75
CA TRP A 65 1.09 -4.69 -11.03
C TRP A 65 1.65 -5.45 -12.25
N ARG A 66 2.84 -6.08 -12.13
CA ARG A 66 3.45 -6.87 -13.21
C ARG A 66 2.60 -8.08 -13.62
N ASN A 67 1.75 -8.59 -12.72
CA ASN A 67 0.87 -9.73 -13.00
C ASN A 67 -0.34 -9.33 -13.87
N TYR A 68 -0.59 -8.04 -14.07
CA TYR A 68 -1.77 -7.52 -14.75
C TYR A 68 -1.44 -6.74 -16.02
N SER A 69 -0.24 -6.17 -16.11
CA SER A 69 0.15 -5.34 -17.26
C SER A 69 0.87 -6.13 -18.35
N THR A 70 0.59 -5.81 -19.61
CA THR A 70 1.35 -6.33 -20.75
C THR A 70 2.65 -5.54 -20.96
N VAL A 71 3.61 -6.12 -21.69
CA VAL A 71 4.88 -5.46 -22.01
C VAL A 71 4.65 -4.12 -22.73
N THR A 72 3.77 -4.10 -23.73
CA THR A 72 3.45 -2.88 -24.49
C THR A 72 2.81 -1.80 -23.61
N GLN A 73 1.93 -2.17 -22.68
CA GLN A 73 1.35 -1.21 -21.73
C GLN A 73 2.41 -0.63 -20.80
N ASN A 74 3.37 -1.43 -20.38
CA ASN A 74 4.47 -0.99 -19.52
C ASN A 74 5.38 0.00 -20.25
N GLU A 75 5.74 -0.27 -21.49
CA GLU A 75 6.57 0.64 -22.30
C GLU A 75 5.90 2.01 -22.49
N GLN A 76 4.58 2.00 -22.78
CA GLN A 76 3.80 3.23 -22.90
C GLN A 76 3.72 3.98 -21.56
N PHE A 77 3.48 3.26 -20.47
CA PHE A 77 3.44 3.85 -19.13
C PHE A 77 4.79 4.47 -18.75
N ASP A 78 5.91 3.79 -19.00
CA ASP A 78 7.25 4.27 -18.68
C ASP A 78 7.60 5.54 -19.46
N ALA A 79 7.19 5.64 -20.73
CA ALA A 79 7.40 6.84 -21.54
C ALA A 79 6.65 8.05 -20.96
N ILE A 80 5.38 7.86 -20.57
CA ILE A 80 4.57 8.90 -19.93
C ILE A 80 5.18 9.25 -18.57
N TYR A 81 5.51 8.25 -17.74
CA TYR A 81 6.06 8.44 -16.42
C TYR A 81 7.35 9.26 -16.42
N LYS A 82 8.28 8.96 -17.34
CA LYS A 82 9.53 9.74 -17.50
C LYS A 82 9.27 11.19 -17.84
N LYS A 83 8.27 11.48 -18.68
CA LYS A 83 7.91 12.84 -19.06
C LYS A 83 7.27 13.58 -17.89
N GLU A 84 6.25 13.00 -17.27
CA GLU A 84 5.47 13.65 -16.21
C GLU A 84 6.25 13.82 -14.90
N MET A 85 7.18 12.91 -14.60
CA MET A 85 8.03 13.00 -13.42
C MET A 85 9.32 13.81 -13.66
N SER A 86 9.55 14.26 -14.91
CA SER A 86 10.72 15.07 -15.23
C SER A 86 10.70 16.38 -14.44
N GLY A 87 11.82 16.72 -13.80
CA GLY A 87 11.94 17.92 -12.97
C GLY A 87 11.52 17.75 -11.51
N THR A 88 11.06 16.57 -11.09
CA THR A 88 10.84 16.27 -9.67
C THR A 88 12.06 15.60 -9.04
N ALA A 89 12.23 15.74 -7.73
CA ALA A 89 13.20 14.98 -6.94
C ALA A 89 12.61 13.65 -6.40
N LEU A 90 11.41 13.28 -6.84
CA LEU A 90 10.70 12.11 -6.32
C LEU A 90 11.30 10.83 -6.89
N GLN A 91 11.45 9.83 -6.03
CA GLN A 91 11.92 8.50 -6.40
C GLN A 91 10.94 7.46 -5.86
N PHE A 92 10.35 6.69 -6.77
CA PHE A 92 9.41 5.62 -6.43
C PHE A 92 10.03 4.28 -6.76
N CYS A 93 9.81 3.29 -5.89
CA CYS A 93 10.17 1.90 -6.15
C CYS A 93 8.91 1.15 -6.61
N THR A 94 8.96 0.55 -7.79
CA THR A 94 7.84 -0.23 -8.36
C THR A 94 7.75 -1.64 -7.79
N GLU A 95 8.75 -2.05 -6.99
CA GLU A 95 8.90 -3.32 -6.27
C GLU A 95 9.76 -3.10 -5.01
N ILE A 96 9.66 -3.98 -4.00
CA ILE A 96 10.34 -3.88 -2.70
C ILE A 96 11.24 -5.07 -2.46
#